data_AF-A0A4Q2UTK1-F1
#
_entry.id   AF-A0A4Q2UTK1-F1
#
_cell.length_a   1.000
_cell.length_b   1.000
_cell.length_c   1.000
_cell.angle_alpha   90.00
_cell.angle_beta   90.00
_cell.angle_gamma   90.00
#
_symmetry.space_group_name_H-M   'P 1'
#
loop_
_entity.id
_entity.type
_entity.pdbx_description
1 polymer ?
#
loop_
_entity_poly.entity_id
_entity_poly.type
_entity_poly.pdbx_seq_one_letter_code
_entity_poly.pdbx_strand_id
1 'polypeptide(L)'
;MGFIRPFMIRHKPLQIAIAATCFLTLAGFLLRFQTCPSLPIPWKGTEVMGLTKAPPLKPLAKPEGVIVSGFVFYGRKSRVSSMRCYLEIIPEKPLSTYTYYKAWKLLERGKYYVKIDDDILWIDDNAIPNLVTRKVDYPEDFVVSGNIINNPPLGFMHFRIGALHPCFPESEQPSQVTCGADYWKPSRHGFWDGPKNFTLDIEKPPPAWPQHRWLRVQEDTMIYQTPINKLKYEVWGSSYQAWSIAAQMHYSLLENIENNALDLYKFEKPWTMYGDRIRINFMCIYADDILDT
;
A
#
# COMPACT_ATOMS: atom_id res chain seq x y z
N MET A 1 -39.26 -7.46 7.56
CA MET A 1 -39.46 -7.25 6.10
C MET A 1 -40.69 -6.37 5.91
N GLY A 2 -40.51 -5.06 5.77
CA GLY A 2 -41.59 -4.12 5.47
C GLY A 2 -41.65 -3.88 3.96
N PHE A 3 -42.75 -4.28 3.32
CA PHE A 3 -42.98 -4.08 1.89
C PHE A 3 -43.34 -2.61 1.63
N ILE A 4 -42.49 -1.89 0.90
CA ILE A 4 -42.84 -0.59 0.29
C ILE A 4 -43.82 -0.89 -0.84
N ARG A 5 -45.09 -0.47 -0.69
CA ARG A 5 -46.07 -0.51 -1.79
C ARG A 5 -45.78 0.64 -2.77
N PRO A 6 -45.65 0.38 -4.08
CA PRO A 6 -45.50 1.44 -5.06
C PRO A 6 -46.81 2.23 -5.17
N PHE A 7 -46.75 3.52 -4.86
CA PHE A 7 -47.87 4.45 -5.02
C PHE A 7 -47.99 4.82 -6.51
N MET A 8 -48.86 4.11 -7.25
CA MET A 8 -49.16 4.47 -8.65
C MET A 8 -50.16 5.63 -8.70
N ILE A 9 -49.70 6.80 -9.13
CA ILE A 9 -50.57 7.93 -9.48
C ILE A 9 -51.36 7.53 -10.74
N ARG A 10 -52.67 7.27 -10.65
CA ARG A 10 -53.49 6.84 -11.81
C ARG A 10 -54.06 7.99 -12.67
N HIS A 11 -53.79 9.24 -12.28
CA HIS A 11 -54.33 10.42 -12.96
C HIS A 11 -53.37 10.89 -14.06
N LYS A 12 -53.66 10.54 -15.32
CA LYS A 12 -52.81 10.84 -16.49
C LYS A 12 -52.37 12.32 -16.60
N PRO A 13 -53.25 13.32 -16.37
CA PRO A 13 -52.82 14.72 -16.39
C PRO A 13 -51.76 15.05 -15.34
N LEU A 14 -51.84 14.42 -14.16
CA LEU A 14 -50.89 14.63 -13.07
C LEU A 14 -49.55 13.93 -13.35
N GLN A 15 -49.58 12.75 -13.96
CA GLN A 15 -48.35 12.07 -14.43
C GLN A 15 -47.62 12.91 -15.49
N ILE A 16 -48.36 13.51 -16.44
CA ILE A 16 -47.80 14.38 -17.47
C ILE A 16 -47.21 15.65 -16.84
N ALA A 17 -47.90 16.27 -15.88
CA ALA A 17 -47.39 17.44 -15.18
C ALA A 17 -46.10 17.16 -14.39
N ILE A 18 -46.02 16.01 -13.72
CA ILE A 18 -44.81 15.59 -12.98
C ILE A 18 -43.67 15.31 -13.96
N ALA A 19 -43.92 14.58 -15.05
CA ALA A 19 -42.91 14.30 -16.06
C ALA A 19 -42.39 15.59 -16.73
N ALA A 20 -43.29 16.52 -17.08
CA ALA A 20 -42.92 17.81 -17.63
C ALA A 20 -42.10 18.66 -16.65
N THR A 21 -42.45 18.65 -15.37
CA THR A 21 -41.70 19.37 -14.33
C THR A 21 -40.30 18.79 -14.15
N CYS A 22 -40.17 17.46 -14.08
CA CYS A 22 -38.87 16.78 -14.02
C CYS A 22 -38.02 17.03 -15.27
N PHE A 23 -38.65 17.09 -16.46
CA PHE A 23 -37.93 17.36 -17.70
C PHE A 23 -37.45 18.82 -17.76
N LEU A 24 -38.25 19.78 -17.30
CA LEU A 24 -37.88 21.20 -17.22
C LEU A 24 -36.79 21.46 -16.18
N THR A 25 -36.80 20.78 -15.04
CA THR A 25 -35.71 20.90 -14.05
C THR A 25 -34.41 20.28 -14.57
N LEU A 26 -34.47 19.13 -15.23
CA LEU A 26 -33.29 18.50 -15.84
C LEU A 26 -32.73 19.34 -17.00
N ALA A 27 -33.60 19.89 -17.86
CA ALA A 27 -33.21 20.77 -18.95
C ALA A 27 -32.62 22.10 -18.43
N GLY A 28 -33.19 22.67 -17.37
CA GLY A 28 -32.63 23.85 -16.70
C GLY A 28 -31.25 23.59 -16.07
N PHE A 29 -31.03 22.38 -15.55
CA PHE A 29 -29.72 21.95 -15.04
C PHE A 29 -28.72 21.82 -16.20
N LEU A 30 -29.09 21.15 -17.29
CA LEU A 30 -28.24 20.99 -18.48
C LEU A 30 -27.91 22.33 -19.17
N LEU A 31 -28.86 23.26 -19.22
CA LEU A 31 -28.63 24.62 -19.75
C LEU A 31 -27.67 25.44 -18.86
N ARG A 32 -27.68 25.24 -17.53
CA ARG A 32 -26.68 25.85 -16.63
C ARG A 32 -25.28 25.25 -16.80
N PHE A 33 -25.17 23.98 -17.21
CA PHE A 33 -23.88 23.36 -17.54
C PHE A 33 -23.38 23.71 -18.94
N GLN A 34 -24.27 23.99 -19.90
CA GLN A 34 -23.89 24.36 -21.27
C GLN A 34 -23.52 25.84 -21.46
N THR A 35 -23.88 26.73 -20.52
CA THR A 35 -23.58 28.17 -20.60
C THR A 35 -22.49 28.61 -19.62
N CYS A 36 -21.63 27.69 -19.19
CA CYS A 36 -20.36 28.08 -18.57
C CYS A 36 -19.43 28.55 -19.69
N PRO A 37 -19.07 29.86 -19.79
CA PRO A 37 -18.05 30.27 -20.74
C PRO A 37 -16.77 29.52 -20.39
N SER A 38 -16.19 28.85 -21.39
CA SER A 38 -14.86 28.25 -21.31
C SER A 38 -13.87 29.32 -20.88
N LEU A 39 -13.59 29.43 -19.58
CA LEU A 39 -12.41 30.09 -19.08
C LEU A 39 -11.23 29.26 -19.61
N PRO A 40 -10.38 29.81 -20.49
CA PRO A 40 -9.14 29.14 -20.83
C PRO A 40 -8.26 29.25 -19.58
N ILE A 41 -8.29 28.23 -18.72
CA ILE A 41 -7.24 28.03 -17.74
C ILE A 41 -5.99 27.80 -18.60
N PRO A 42 -4.96 28.67 -18.55
CA PRO A 42 -3.71 28.38 -19.21
C PRO A 42 -3.13 27.17 -18.49
N TRP A 43 -3.20 26.00 -19.12
CA TRP A 43 -2.33 24.88 -18.78
C TRP A 43 -0.91 25.29 -19.17
N LYS A 44 -0.26 26.07 -18.29
CA LYS A 44 1.19 26.05 -18.18
C LYS A 44 1.54 24.66 -17.68
N GLY A 45 2.44 24.00 -18.41
CA GLY A 45 2.88 22.64 -18.13
C GLY A 45 3.12 22.44 -16.64
N THR A 46 2.74 21.26 -16.17
CA THR A 46 2.91 20.77 -14.81
C THR A 46 4.28 21.18 -14.27
N GLU A 47 4.33 22.30 -13.55
CA GLU A 47 5.21 22.39 -12.39
C GLU A 47 4.76 21.25 -11.51
N VAL A 48 5.54 20.16 -11.56
CA VAL A 48 5.59 19.19 -10.49
C VAL A 48 5.67 20.05 -9.23
N MET A 49 4.60 20.07 -8.42
CA MET A 49 4.69 20.63 -7.06
C MET A 49 5.95 20.01 -6.51
N GLY A 50 7.00 20.83 -6.36
CA GLY A 50 8.24 20.36 -5.80
C GLY A 50 7.86 19.78 -4.45
N LEU A 51 7.89 18.46 -4.35
CA LEU A 51 7.97 17.76 -3.09
C LEU A 51 9.16 18.41 -2.42
N THR A 52 8.87 19.37 -1.55
CA THR A 52 9.87 20.01 -0.73
C THR A 52 10.43 18.85 0.06
N LYS A 53 11.67 18.47 -0.26
CA LYS A 53 12.39 17.40 0.44
C LYS A 53 12.10 17.60 1.91
N ALA A 54 11.35 16.67 2.51
CA ALA A 54 11.05 16.76 3.92
C ALA A 54 12.39 16.94 4.65
N PRO A 55 12.53 17.94 5.54
CA PRO A 55 13.78 18.16 6.23
C PRO A 55 14.25 16.84 6.86
N PRO A 56 15.56 16.55 6.85
CA PRO A 56 16.07 15.30 7.41
C PRO A 56 15.57 15.19 8.85
N LEU A 57 14.72 14.19 9.09
CA LEU A 57 14.19 13.89 10.41
C LEU A 57 15.40 13.72 11.35
N LYS A 58 15.37 14.38 12.51
CA LYS A 58 16.34 14.12 13.56
C LYS A 58 16.38 12.60 13.81
N PRO A 59 17.57 12.01 14.03
CA PRO A 59 17.66 10.59 14.40
C PRO A 59 16.72 10.33 15.56
N LEU A 60 15.73 9.46 15.35
CA LEU A 60 14.73 9.17 16.36
C LEU A 60 15.38 8.31 17.44
N ALA A 61 15.50 8.89 18.63
CA ALA A 61 15.92 8.18 19.82
C ALA A 61 14.70 7.51 20.45
N LYS A 62 14.90 6.31 21.01
CA LYS A 62 13.88 5.62 21.81
C LYS A 62 13.38 6.56 22.93
N PRO A 63 12.05 6.70 23.16
CA PRO A 63 11.52 7.53 24.24
C PRO A 63 12.04 7.10 25.62
N GLU A 64 12.33 8.08 26.48
CA GLU A 64 12.83 7.84 27.85
C GLU A 64 11.76 7.15 28.71
N GLY A 65 12.17 6.22 29.57
CA GLY A 65 11.26 5.49 30.48
C GLY A 65 10.40 4.41 29.82
N VAL A 66 10.46 4.22 28.49
CA VAL A 66 9.66 3.22 27.78
C VAL A 66 10.38 1.87 27.70
N ILE A 67 9.72 0.81 28.14
CA ILE A 67 10.19 -0.57 27.98
C ILE A 67 9.58 -1.17 26.71
N VAL A 68 10.32 -1.08 25.61
CA VAL A 68 10.10 -1.93 24.42
C VAL A 68 10.69 -3.29 24.74
N SER A 69 9.84 -4.30 24.93
CA SER A 69 10.25 -5.62 25.47
C SER A 69 10.40 -6.72 24.45
N GLY A 70 10.12 -6.42 23.19
CA GLY A 70 10.59 -7.29 22.12
C GLY A 70 9.75 -7.33 20.88
N PHE A 71 10.33 -8.08 19.94
CA PHE A 71 9.73 -8.34 18.66
C PHE A 71 8.98 -9.67 18.70
N VAL A 72 7.70 -9.65 18.34
CA VAL A 72 6.89 -10.87 18.22
C VAL A 72 7.01 -11.36 16.78
N PHE A 73 7.78 -12.43 16.57
CA PHE A 73 7.93 -13.03 15.26
C PHE A 73 6.99 -14.21 15.05
N TYR A 74 6.29 -14.18 13.94
CA TYR A 74 5.53 -15.33 13.45
C TYR A 74 6.16 -15.80 12.15
N GLY A 75 6.77 -16.98 12.19
CA GLY A 75 7.59 -17.39 11.07
C GLY A 75 8.07 -18.83 11.05
N ARG A 76 8.32 -19.32 9.84
CA ARG A 76 9.05 -20.57 9.62
C ARG A 76 10.49 -20.38 10.11
N LYS A 77 10.98 -21.32 10.91
CA LYS A 77 12.34 -21.30 11.51
C LYS A 77 13.46 -20.98 10.50
N SER A 78 13.31 -21.41 9.24
CA SER A 78 14.30 -21.16 8.18
C SER A 78 14.38 -19.70 7.69
N ARG A 79 13.32 -18.89 7.90
CA ARG A 79 13.26 -17.49 7.47
C ARG A 79 13.55 -16.51 8.61
N VAL A 80 13.25 -16.90 9.85
CA VAL A 80 13.48 -16.06 11.05
C VAL A 80 14.97 -16.04 11.45
N SER A 81 15.80 -16.96 10.94
CA SER A 81 17.24 -17.03 11.24
C SER A 81 18.02 -15.79 10.78
N SER A 82 17.61 -15.13 9.70
CA SER A 82 18.22 -13.86 9.25
C SER A 82 17.95 -12.70 10.21
N MET A 83 16.93 -12.83 11.06
CA MET A 83 16.51 -11.80 12.01
C MET A 83 17.00 -12.08 13.44
N ARG A 84 17.95 -13.02 13.62
CA ARG A 84 18.42 -13.48 14.93
C ARG A 84 18.93 -12.36 15.84
N CYS A 85 19.45 -11.28 15.28
CA CYS A 85 19.88 -10.10 16.03
C CYS A 85 18.74 -9.24 16.60
N TYR A 86 17.49 -9.47 16.19
CA TYR A 86 16.30 -8.73 16.63
C TYR A 86 15.33 -9.59 17.46
N LEU A 87 15.67 -10.85 17.77
CA LEU A 87 14.76 -11.77 18.46
C LEU A 87 14.86 -11.63 19.98
N GLU A 88 13.79 -11.15 20.61
CA GLU A 88 13.70 -11.07 22.08
C GLU A 88 12.70 -12.07 22.68
N ILE A 89 11.65 -12.46 21.94
CA ILE A 89 10.62 -13.37 22.45
C ILE A 89 10.36 -14.47 21.43
N ILE A 90 10.90 -15.66 21.73
CA ILE A 90 10.67 -16.88 20.95
C ILE A 90 9.89 -17.86 21.83
N PRO A 91 8.68 -18.27 21.44
CA PRO A 91 8.02 -19.41 22.07
C PRO A 91 8.93 -20.64 21.97
N GLU A 92 9.13 -21.38 23.07
CA GLU A 92 10.02 -22.57 23.11
C GLU A 92 9.71 -23.60 22.01
N LYS A 93 8.46 -23.63 21.54
CA LYS A 93 8.01 -24.45 20.42
C LYS A 93 7.51 -23.57 19.27
N PRO A 94 7.82 -23.90 18.00
CA PRO A 94 7.27 -23.20 16.85
C PRO A 94 5.76 -23.15 16.91
N LEU A 95 5.18 -21.95 16.77
CA LEU A 95 3.74 -21.79 16.65
C LEU A 95 3.33 -22.13 15.20
N SER A 96 2.26 -22.90 15.05
CA SER A 96 1.61 -23.11 13.75
C SER A 96 0.66 -21.95 13.43
N THR A 97 0.24 -21.83 12.16
CA THR A 97 -0.64 -20.77 11.66
C THR A 97 -1.90 -20.54 12.53
N TYR A 98 -2.48 -21.61 13.07
CA TYR A 98 -3.69 -21.54 13.91
C TYR A 98 -3.41 -21.32 15.40
N THR A 99 -2.14 -21.25 15.80
CA THR A 99 -1.73 -21.07 17.20
C THR A 99 -0.92 -19.80 17.45
N TYR A 100 -0.76 -18.94 16.44
CA TYR A 100 -0.10 -17.65 16.59
C TYR A 100 -0.70 -16.76 17.68
N TYR A 101 -2.01 -16.88 17.92
CA TYR A 101 -2.66 -16.16 19.01
C TYR A 101 -2.06 -16.48 20.39
N LYS A 102 -1.37 -17.62 20.55
CA LYS A 102 -0.72 -18.01 21.80
C LYS A 102 0.48 -17.13 22.16
N ALA A 103 1.15 -16.50 21.19
CA ALA A 103 2.23 -15.57 21.53
C ALA A 103 1.68 -14.32 22.24
N TRP A 104 0.43 -13.93 21.98
CA TRP A 104 -0.22 -12.85 22.72
C TRP A 104 -0.44 -13.18 24.21
N LYS A 105 -0.41 -14.47 24.59
CA LYS A 105 -0.46 -14.88 26.00
C LYS A 105 0.86 -14.68 26.75
N LEU A 106 1.94 -14.39 26.03
CA LEU A 106 3.26 -14.12 26.59
C LEU A 106 3.49 -12.61 26.79
N LEU A 107 2.49 -11.78 26.49
CA LEU A 107 2.55 -10.36 26.73
C LEU A 107 2.59 -10.11 28.24
N GLU A 108 3.50 -9.24 28.64
CA GLU A 108 3.62 -8.74 30.00
C GLU A 108 3.09 -7.31 30.04
N ARG A 109 2.34 -6.99 31.09
CA ARG A 109 1.72 -5.67 31.25
C ARG A 109 2.75 -4.55 31.29
N GLY A 110 2.34 -3.35 30.87
CA GLY A 110 3.20 -2.16 30.89
C GLY A 110 4.28 -2.11 29.80
N LYS A 111 4.20 -2.98 28.79
CA LYS A 111 5.24 -3.14 27.77
C LYS A 111 4.71 -2.94 26.35
N TYR A 112 5.58 -2.40 25.49
CA TYR A 112 5.32 -2.26 24.06
C TYR A 112 6.00 -3.39 23.29
N TYR A 113 5.29 -3.92 22.31
CA TYR A 113 5.75 -5.03 21.48
C TYR A 113 5.67 -4.66 20.00
N VAL A 114 6.67 -5.07 19.24
CA VAL A 114 6.71 -4.86 17.78
C VAL A 114 6.59 -6.21 17.09
N LYS A 115 5.45 -6.47 16.49
CA LYS A 115 5.22 -7.71 15.75
C LYS A 115 5.79 -7.60 14.34
N ILE A 116 6.53 -8.61 13.88
CA ILE A 116 7.11 -8.70 12.52
C ILE A 116 6.90 -10.11 11.95
N ASP A 117 6.34 -10.24 10.75
CA ASP A 117 6.24 -11.53 10.04
C ASP A 117 7.54 -11.91 9.32
N ASP A 118 7.68 -13.20 9.05
CA ASP A 118 8.84 -13.79 8.37
C ASP A 118 8.92 -13.55 6.85
N ASP A 119 7.97 -12.79 6.30
CA ASP A 119 7.94 -12.35 4.92
C ASP A 119 8.32 -10.87 4.73
N ILE A 120 8.74 -10.19 5.81
CA ILE A 120 9.39 -8.88 5.75
C ILE A 120 10.87 -9.06 5.38
N LEU A 121 11.25 -8.55 4.22
CA LEU A 121 12.61 -8.74 3.67
C LEU A 121 13.54 -7.53 3.87
N TRP A 122 12.96 -6.34 4.08
CA TRP A 122 13.70 -5.10 4.24
C TRP A 122 12.90 -4.16 5.15
N ILE A 123 13.60 -3.40 6.00
CA ILE A 123 13.03 -2.45 6.97
C ILE A 123 13.87 -1.18 6.92
N ASP A 124 13.23 -0.02 6.74
CA ASP A 124 13.90 1.29 6.86
C ASP A 124 14.41 1.48 8.29
N ASP A 125 15.61 2.06 8.46
CA ASP A 125 16.23 2.29 9.77
C ASP A 125 15.31 3.05 10.75
N ASN A 126 14.44 3.93 10.22
CA ASN A 126 13.51 4.72 11.02
C ASN A 126 12.14 4.05 11.20
N ALA A 127 11.87 2.91 10.57
CA ALA A 127 10.54 2.29 10.61
C ALA A 127 10.16 1.88 12.04
N ILE A 128 11.03 1.13 12.74
CA ILE A 128 10.76 0.69 14.12
C ILE A 128 10.67 1.89 15.09
N PRO A 129 11.64 2.83 15.09
CA PRO A 129 11.53 4.02 15.95
C PRO A 129 10.25 4.83 15.72
N ASN A 130 9.86 5.09 14.47
CA ASN A 130 8.62 5.82 14.16
C ASN A 130 7.38 5.06 14.64
N LEU A 131 7.33 3.75 14.38
CA LEU A 131 6.21 2.89 14.75
C LEU A 131 5.98 2.88 16.27
N VAL A 132 7.06 2.73 17.03
CA VAL A 132 7.01 2.73 18.50
C VAL A 132 6.70 4.12 19.04
N THR A 133 7.38 5.15 18.54
CA THR A 133 7.18 6.54 19.00
C THR A 133 5.72 6.96 18.81
N ARG A 134 5.12 6.65 17.66
CA ARG A 134 3.69 6.91 17.42
C ARG A 134 2.80 6.23 18.46
N LYS A 135 3.03 4.95 18.78
CA LYS A 135 2.20 4.21 19.74
C LYS A 135 2.41 4.68 21.19
N VAL A 136 3.59 5.21 21.52
CA VAL A 136 3.88 5.82 22.83
C VAL A 136 3.21 7.18 22.97
N ASP A 137 3.36 8.05 21.97
CA ASP A 137 2.86 9.43 22.02
C ASP A 137 1.33 9.52 21.90
N TYR A 138 0.71 8.49 21.32
CA TYR A 138 -0.74 8.40 21.07
C TYR A 138 -1.27 7.07 21.61
N PRO A 139 -1.36 6.91 22.95
CA PRO A 139 -1.75 5.65 23.57
C PRO A 139 -3.17 5.20 23.18
N GLU A 140 -4.04 6.11 22.74
CA GLU A 140 -5.39 5.82 22.24
C GLU A 140 -5.41 5.06 20.90
N ASP A 141 -4.33 5.11 20.12
CA ASP A 141 -4.21 4.29 18.91
C ASP A 141 -4.09 2.83 19.30
N PHE A 142 -5.15 2.02 19.16
CA PHE A 142 -5.15 0.61 19.57
C PHE A 142 -3.96 -0.20 18.99
N VAL A 143 -3.65 0.01 17.70
CA VAL A 143 -2.51 -0.60 17.00
C VAL A 143 -1.94 0.42 16.02
N VAL A 144 -0.61 0.48 15.91
CA VAL A 144 0.07 1.22 14.84
C VAL A 144 0.66 0.22 13.86
N SER A 145 0.27 0.30 12.58
CA SER A 145 0.82 -0.55 11.52
C SER A 145 1.93 0.18 10.75
N GLY A 146 2.93 -0.57 10.31
CA GLY A 146 4.00 -0.04 9.47
C GLY A 146 3.51 0.29 8.05
N ASN A 147 4.25 1.17 7.38
CA ASN A 147 4.04 1.44 5.97
C ASN A 147 4.60 0.31 5.10
N ILE A 148 3.81 -0.74 4.93
CA ILE A 148 4.24 -2.00 4.29
C ILE A 148 4.06 -1.91 2.77
N ILE A 149 5.12 -2.21 2.01
CA ILE A 149 5.04 -2.42 0.57
C ILE A 149 4.32 -3.75 0.28
N ASN A 150 3.56 -3.81 -0.81
CA ASN A 150 2.67 -4.93 -1.15
C ASN A 150 1.52 -5.14 -0.14
N ASN A 151 1.06 -4.04 0.45
CA ASN A 151 -0.17 -3.97 1.23
C ASN A 151 -1.23 -3.24 0.39
N PRO A 152 -2.36 -3.87 -0.01
CA PRO A 152 -3.21 -3.31 -1.06
C PRO A 152 -3.77 -1.89 -0.80
N PRO A 153 -4.34 -1.54 0.38
CA PRO A 153 -4.68 -0.14 0.68
C PRO A 153 -3.49 0.81 0.61
N LEU A 154 -2.33 0.43 1.15
CA LEU A 154 -1.13 1.28 1.10
C LEU A 154 -0.56 1.40 -0.30
N GLY A 155 -0.61 0.34 -1.11
CA GLY A 155 -0.17 0.35 -2.49
C GLY A 155 -1.01 1.31 -3.34
N PHE A 156 -2.32 1.34 -3.12
CA PHE A 156 -3.18 2.37 -3.70
C PHE A 156 -2.71 3.77 -3.27
N MET A 157 -2.38 3.98 -2.00
CA MET A 157 -1.85 5.27 -1.54
C MET A 157 -0.50 5.63 -2.19
N HIS A 158 0.45 4.69 -2.22
CA HIS A 158 1.77 4.85 -2.84
C HIS A 158 1.66 5.19 -4.32
N PHE A 159 0.69 4.61 -5.03
CA PHE A 159 0.39 4.96 -6.41
C PHE A 159 -0.06 6.44 -6.53
N ARG A 160 -0.96 6.87 -5.66
CA ARG A 160 -1.57 8.21 -5.73
C ARG A 160 -0.65 9.34 -5.27
N ILE A 161 0.37 9.02 -4.48
CA ILE A 161 1.40 9.97 -4.04
C ILE A 161 2.65 9.96 -4.95
N GLY A 162 2.65 9.17 -6.03
CA GLY A 162 3.73 9.16 -7.03
C GLY A 162 4.95 8.32 -6.66
N ALA A 163 4.82 7.37 -5.71
CA ALA A 163 5.92 6.51 -5.29
C ALA A 163 6.11 5.26 -6.17
N LEU A 164 5.18 4.97 -7.09
CA LEU A 164 5.26 3.79 -7.97
C LEU A 164 5.69 4.18 -9.39
N HIS A 165 6.49 3.31 -10.00
CA HIS A 165 7.07 3.51 -11.33
C HIS A 165 6.51 2.50 -12.34
N PRO A 166 6.32 2.86 -13.62
CA PRO A 166 5.89 1.90 -14.63
C PRO A 166 6.99 0.87 -14.90
N CYS A 167 6.67 -0.40 -14.65
CA CYS A 167 7.51 -1.52 -14.98
C CYS A 167 6.68 -2.63 -15.62
N PHE A 168 7.30 -3.38 -16.52
CA PHE A 168 6.70 -4.57 -17.13
C PHE A 168 7.65 -5.76 -17.00
N PRO A 169 7.12 -7.01 -16.98
CA PRO A 169 7.98 -8.17 -17.06
C PRO A 169 8.76 -8.15 -18.38
N GLU A 170 9.98 -8.65 -18.32
CA GLU A 170 10.78 -8.90 -19.51
C GLU A 170 10.03 -9.86 -20.46
N SER A 171 10.04 -9.54 -21.76
CA SER A 171 9.18 -10.23 -22.74
C SER A 171 9.76 -11.57 -23.18
N GLU A 172 11.08 -11.73 -23.08
CA GLU A 172 11.81 -12.93 -23.45
C GLU A 172 12.76 -13.35 -22.33
N GLN A 173 13.20 -14.61 -22.33
CA GLN A 173 14.19 -15.07 -21.38
C GLN A 173 15.54 -14.39 -21.69
N PRO A 174 16.18 -13.70 -20.72
CA PRO A 174 17.44 -13.02 -20.99
C PRO A 174 18.52 -14.02 -21.37
N SER A 175 19.27 -13.72 -22.44
CA SER A 175 20.40 -14.54 -22.90
C SER A 175 21.63 -14.45 -21.98
N GLN A 176 21.68 -13.42 -21.13
CA GLN A 176 22.75 -13.18 -20.18
C GLN A 176 22.18 -13.03 -18.77
N VAL A 177 22.63 -13.92 -17.88
CA VAL A 177 22.39 -13.81 -16.44
C VAL A 177 23.25 -12.66 -15.93
N THR A 178 22.61 -11.57 -15.49
CA THR A 178 23.29 -10.52 -14.72
C THR A 178 23.88 -11.15 -13.46
N CYS A 179 25.00 -10.63 -12.96
CA CYS A 179 25.54 -11.10 -11.68
C CYS A 179 24.42 -11.12 -10.64
N GLY A 180 24.22 -12.23 -9.93
CA GLY A 180 23.09 -12.39 -9.00
C GLY A 180 23.00 -11.29 -7.93
N ALA A 181 24.12 -10.61 -7.64
CA ALA A 181 24.18 -9.47 -6.74
C ALA A 181 23.46 -8.22 -7.25
N ASP A 182 23.10 -8.15 -8.54
CA ASP A 182 22.53 -6.97 -9.19
C ASP A 182 21.01 -7.05 -9.40
N TYR A 183 20.35 -8.17 -9.06
CA TYR A 183 18.90 -8.31 -9.21
C TYR A 183 18.09 -7.29 -8.41
N TRP A 184 18.66 -6.76 -7.32
CA TRP A 184 18.00 -5.72 -6.53
C TRP A 184 18.17 -4.32 -7.12
N LYS A 185 18.98 -4.14 -8.17
CA LYS A 185 19.27 -2.84 -8.79
C LYS A 185 18.57 -2.66 -10.15
N PRO A 186 17.30 -2.20 -10.21
CA PRO A 186 16.64 -1.80 -11.44
C PRO A 186 17.51 -0.99 -12.42
N SER A 187 18.37 -0.09 -11.91
CA SER A 187 19.25 0.75 -12.75
C SER A 187 20.21 -0.04 -13.65
N ARG A 188 20.50 -1.31 -13.32
CA ARG A 188 21.40 -2.19 -14.07
C ARG A 188 20.69 -3.06 -15.10
N HIS A 189 19.36 -3.07 -15.15
CA HIS A 189 18.60 -4.06 -15.93
C HIS A 189 18.26 -3.60 -17.35
N GLY A 190 18.51 -2.34 -17.68
CA GLY A 190 18.06 -1.70 -18.91
C GLY A 190 16.59 -1.29 -18.83
N PHE A 191 16.12 -0.59 -19.86
CA PHE A 191 14.71 -0.20 -19.96
C PHE A 191 13.90 -1.26 -20.71
N TRP A 192 12.62 -1.30 -20.42
CA TRP A 192 11.66 -2.12 -21.15
C TRP A 192 11.47 -1.59 -22.57
N ASP A 193 11.59 -2.46 -23.57
CA ASP A 193 11.64 -2.14 -25.01
C ASP A 193 10.48 -2.75 -25.81
N GLY A 194 9.42 -3.19 -25.14
CA GLY A 194 8.27 -3.82 -25.78
C GLY A 194 7.30 -2.84 -26.48
N PRO A 195 6.19 -3.37 -27.05
CA PRO A 195 5.24 -2.57 -27.82
C PRO A 195 4.53 -1.49 -27.00
N LYS A 196 4.35 -0.28 -27.55
CA LYS A 196 3.68 0.84 -26.86
C LYS A 196 2.25 0.57 -26.39
N ASN A 197 1.57 -0.40 -26.99
CA ASN A 197 0.20 -0.81 -26.66
C ASN A 197 0.15 -2.09 -25.81
N PHE A 198 1.28 -2.48 -25.22
CA PHE A 198 1.35 -3.65 -24.36
C PHE A 198 0.53 -3.45 -23.08
N THR A 199 -0.29 -4.45 -22.77
CA THR A 199 -1.02 -4.52 -21.50
C THR A 199 -0.80 -5.90 -20.91
N LEU A 200 -0.45 -5.95 -19.62
CA LEU A 200 -0.34 -7.22 -18.90
C LEU A 200 -1.70 -7.58 -18.28
N ASP A 201 -2.15 -8.80 -18.58
CA ASP A 201 -3.29 -9.40 -17.89
C ASP A 201 -2.86 -9.89 -16.51
N ILE A 202 -3.40 -9.28 -15.46
CA ILE A 202 -3.00 -9.54 -14.07
C ILE A 202 -3.41 -10.93 -13.57
N GLU A 203 -4.37 -11.57 -14.24
CA GLU A 203 -4.85 -12.90 -13.88
C GLU A 203 -3.98 -14.02 -14.47
N LYS A 204 -3.09 -13.69 -15.42
CA LYS A 204 -2.18 -14.69 -15.99
C LYS A 204 -1.10 -15.07 -14.98
N PRO A 205 -0.67 -16.34 -14.97
CA PRO A 205 0.45 -16.76 -14.14
C PRO A 205 1.74 -16.06 -14.57
N PRO A 206 2.74 -15.99 -13.66
CA PRO A 206 4.05 -15.48 -14.02
C PRO A 206 4.70 -16.28 -15.16
N PRO A 207 5.67 -15.69 -15.88
CA PRO A 207 6.48 -16.42 -16.85
C PRO A 207 7.02 -17.73 -16.25
N ALA A 208 6.98 -18.81 -17.03
CA ALA A 208 7.33 -20.14 -16.55
C ALA A 208 8.83 -20.32 -16.26
N TRP A 209 9.68 -19.44 -16.81
CA TRP A 209 11.12 -19.48 -16.56
C TRP A 209 11.49 -18.79 -15.24
N PRO A 210 12.53 -19.29 -14.55
CA PRO A 210 12.99 -18.69 -13.31
C PRO A 210 13.60 -17.30 -13.55
N GLN A 211 13.59 -16.47 -12.50
CA GLN A 211 14.33 -15.19 -12.45
C GLN A 211 13.96 -14.17 -13.54
N HIS A 212 12.70 -14.13 -13.98
CA HIS A 212 12.24 -13.06 -14.87
C HIS A 212 12.34 -11.70 -14.18
N ARG A 213 12.85 -10.70 -14.91
CA ARG A 213 13.02 -9.34 -14.42
C ARG A 213 11.78 -8.51 -14.68
N TRP A 214 11.63 -7.44 -13.91
CA TRP A 214 10.70 -6.36 -14.21
C TRP A 214 11.51 -5.14 -14.61
N LEU A 215 11.36 -4.73 -15.86
CA LEU A 215 12.15 -3.68 -16.46
C LEU A 215 11.39 -2.35 -16.35
N ARG A 216 12.13 -1.30 -16.01
CA ARG A 216 11.63 0.07 -15.94
C ARG A 216 11.22 0.55 -17.34
N VAL A 217 10.03 1.12 -17.49
CA VAL A 217 9.60 1.76 -18.74
C VAL A 217 10.13 3.20 -18.75
N GLN A 218 10.64 3.73 -19.86
CA GLN A 218 11.16 5.12 -19.88
C GLN A 218 10.06 6.19 -19.75
N GLU A 219 8.88 5.91 -20.30
CA GLU A 219 7.78 6.86 -20.37
C GLU A 219 6.86 6.71 -19.14
N ASP A 220 6.95 7.65 -18.19
CA ASP A 220 6.16 7.62 -16.94
C ASP A 220 4.64 7.63 -17.16
N THR A 221 4.17 8.22 -18.27
CA THR A 221 2.74 8.25 -18.61
C THR A 221 2.17 6.84 -18.88
N MET A 222 3.02 5.85 -19.15
CA MET A 222 2.61 4.45 -19.35
C MET A 222 2.19 3.77 -18.05
N ILE A 223 2.30 4.42 -16.90
CA ILE A 223 1.88 3.87 -15.60
C ILE A 223 0.43 3.36 -15.60
N TYR A 224 -0.47 4.00 -16.36
CA TYR A 224 -1.86 3.57 -16.50
C TYR A 224 -2.05 2.29 -17.33
N GLN A 225 -1.03 1.83 -18.04
CA GLN A 225 -1.03 0.58 -18.80
C GLN A 225 -0.46 -0.59 -17.99
N THR A 226 0.25 -0.28 -16.90
CA THR A 226 0.90 -1.27 -16.04
C THR A 226 -0.05 -1.87 -15.00
N PRO A 227 0.29 -3.03 -14.40
CA PRO A 227 -0.54 -3.69 -13.39
C PRO A 227 -1.01 -2.78 -12.24
N ILE A 228 -0.21 -1.82 -11.81
CA ILE A 228 -0.58 -0.92 -10.70
C ILE A 228 -1.83 -0.07 -10.99
N ASN A 229 -2.22 0.13 -12.25
CA ASN A 229 -3.49 0.80 -12.59
C ASN A 229 -4.72 -0.02 -12.14
N LYS A 230 -4.53 -1.28 -11.75
CA LYS A 230 -5.56 -2.15 -11.16
C LYS A 230 -5.59 -2.11 -9.63
N LEU A 231 -4.72 -1.31 -8.99
CA LEU A 231 -4.76 -1.10 -7.55
C LEU A 231 -6.09 -0.47 -7.13
N LYS A 232 -6.67 -1.03 -6.07
CA LYS A 232 -7.88 -0.54 -5.42
C LYS A 232 -7.61 -0.31 -3.94
N TYR A 233 -8.32 0.66 -3.38
CA TYR A 233 -8.37 0.84 -1.93
C TYR A 233 -9.27 -0.24 -1.31
N GLU A 234 -8.76 -1.45 -1.20
CA GLU A 234 -9.47 -2.62 -0.64
C GLU A 234 -8.46 -3.55 0.03
N VAL A 235 -8.87 -4.26 1.07
CA VAL A 235 -7.98 -5.22 1.77
C VAL A 235 -7.94 -6.56 1.04
N TRP A 236 -9.09 -6.95 0.49
CA TRP A 236 -9.32 -8.23 -0.16
C TRP A 236 -9.72 -7.99 -1.60
N GLY A 237 -9.02 -8.62 -2.54
CA GLY A 237 -9.39 -8.58 -3.96
C GLY A 237 -8.19 -8.73 -4.88
N SER A 238 -8.35 -8.27 -6.11
CA SER A 238 -7.33 -8.41 -7.18
C SER A 238 -5.98 -7.81 -6.80
N SER A 239 -5.98 -6.67 -6.11
CA SER A 239 -4.75 -6.02 -5.61
C SER A 239 -4.00 -6.87 -4.58
N TYR A 240 -4.69 -7.78 -3.89
CA TYR A 240 -4.09 -8.72 -2.94
C TYR A 240 -3.49 -9.96 -3.64
N GLN A 241 -4.14 -10.43 -4.72
CA GLN A 241 -3.84 -11.72 -5.35
C GLN A 241 -2.88 -11.61 -6.53
N ALA A 242 -2.86 -10.48 -7.23
CA ALA A 242 -2.07 -10.29 -8.43
C ALA A 242 -0.58 -10.18 -8.12
N TRP A 243 0.18 -11.23 -8.46
CA TRP A 243 1.63 -11.28 -8.33
C TRP A 243 2.33 -10.15 -9.12
N SER A 244 1.72 -9.73 -10.23
CA SER A 244 2.23 -8.69 -11.12
C SER A 244 2.20 -7.30 -10.47
N ILE A 245 1.13 -7.00 -9.72
CA ILE A 245 1.04 -5.77 -8.92
C ILE A 245 2.10 -5.80 -7.83
N ALA A 246 2.20 -6.91 -7.09
CA ALA A 246 3.20 -7.07 -6.05
C ALA A 246 4.62 -6.87 -6.60
N ALA A 247 4.95 -7.51 -7.73
CA ALA A 247 6.26 -7.37 -8.35
C ALA A 247 6.58 -5.91 -8.70
N GLN A 248 5.66 -5.22 -9.40
CA GLN A 248 5.87 -3.82 -9.77
C GLN A 248 6.04 -2.90 -8.54
N MET A 249 5.28 -3.12 -7.46
CA MET A 249 5.44 -2.35 -6.21
C MET A 249 6.84 -2.53 -5.60
N HIS A 250 7.37 -3.75 -5.59
CA HIS A 250 8.72 -4.01 -5.08
C HIS A 250 9.80 -3.40 -5.98
N TYR A 251 9.69 -3.51 -7.30
CA TYR A 251 10.66 -2.89 -8.20
C TYR A 251 10.65 -1.35 -8.10
N SER A 252 9.48 -0.76 -7.86
CA SER A 252 9.38 0.68 -7.57
C SER A 252 10.10 1.04 -6.26
N LEU A 253 9.95 0.23 -5.21
CA LEU A 253 10.68 0.42 -3.96
C LEU A 253 12.19 0.33 -4.20
N LEU A 254 12.66 -0.68 -4.92
CA LEU A 254 14.09 -0.86 -5.21
C LEU A 254 14.68 0.34 -5.95
N GLU A 255 13.99 0.85 -6.97
CA GLU A 255 14.39 2.06 -7.69
C GLU A 255 14.45 3.28 -6.75
N ASN A 256 13.46 3.44 -5.87
CA ASN A 256 13.45 4.54 -4.90
C ASN A 256 14.54 4.41 -3.83
N ILE A 257 14.91 3.19 -3.43
CA ILE A 257 16.07 2.95 -2.56
C ILE A 257 17.35 3.38 -3.27
N GLU A 258 17.55 2.96 -4.52
CA GLU A 258 18.72 3.34 -5.31
C GLU A 258 18.85 4.86 -5.47
N ASN A 259 17.73 5.54 -5.66
CA ASN A 259 17.67 6.98 -5.89
C ASN A 259 17.61 7.82 -4.59
N ASN A 260 17.67 7.20 -3.42
CA ASN A 260 17.48 7.87 -2.13
C ASN A 260 16.18 8.71 -2.07
N ALA A 261 15.09 8.13 -2.59
CA ALA A 261 13.78 8.75 -2.76
C ALA A 261 12.70 8.10 -1.86
N LEU A 262 13.11 7.56 -0.72
CA LEU A 262 12.19 6.92 0.24
C LEU A 262 11.23 7.90 0.92
N ASP A 263 11.48 9.21 0.80
CA ASP A 263 10.56 10.26 1.23
C ASP A 263 9.22 10.21 0.49
N LEU A 264 9.18 9.67 -0.74
CA LEU A 264 7.93 9.45 -1.50
C LEU A 264 6.95 8.51 -0.80
N TYR A 265 7.43 7.63 0.07
CA TYR A 265 6.57 6.72 0.83
C TYR A 265 6.11 7.32 2.16
N LYS A 266 6.66 8.46 2.60
CA LYS A 266 6.37 9.01 3.93
C LYS A 266 5.07 9.81 3.91
N PHE A 267 4.22 9.54 4.89
CA PHE A 267 3.03 10.35 5.14
C PHE A 267 3.36 11.46 6.14
N GLU A 268 2.92 12.68 5.88
CA GLU A 268 3.06 13.80 6.83
C GLU A 268 2.30 13.52 8.14
N LYS A 269 1.11 12.89 8.02
CA LYS A 269 0.30 12.43 9.13
C LYS A 269 0.02 10.93 8.97
N PRO A 270 -0.13 10.19 10.08
CA PRO A 270 -0.56 8.79 10.02
C PRO A 270 -1.87 8.65 9.24
N TRP A 271 -1.95 7.61 8.43
CA TRP A 271 -3.20 7.27 7.74
C TRP A 271 -4.10 6.48 8.70
N THR A 272 -5.10 7.15 9.26
CA THR A 272 -6.06 6.55 10.19
C THR A 272 -7.00 5.62 9.44
N MET A 273 -6.98 4.32 9.80
CA MET A 273 -7.83 3.32 9.17
C MET A 273 -9.27 3.30 9.70
N TYR A 274 -9.61 4.03 10.77
CA TYR A 274 -10.97 4.06 11.35
C TYR A 274 -11.61 2.67 11.63
N GLY A 275 -10.78 1.69 12.02
CA GLY A 275 -11.22 0.31 12.24
C GLY A 275 -11.24 -0.56 10.98
N ASP A 276 -10.96 0.00 9.80
CA ASP A 276 -10.72 -0.78 8.60
C ASP A 276 -9.48 -1.66 8.78
N ARG A 277 -9.54 -2.84 8.18
CA ARG A 277 -8.44 -3.79 8.24
C ARG A 277 -7.24 -3.28 7.44
N ILE A 278 -6.05 -3.54 7.96
CA ILE A 278 -4.77 -3.38 7.26
C ILE A 278 -3.94 -4.65 7.41
N ARG A 279 -2.89 -4.84 6.61
CA ARG A 279 -1.93 -5.93 6.84
C ARG A 279 -1.33 -5.78 8.23
N ILE A 280 -1.26 -6.92 8.94
CA ILE A 280 -0.70 -7.01 10.28
C ILE A 280 0.77 -7.44 10.27
N ASN A 281 1.41 -7.50 9.10
CA ASN A 281 2.75 -8.07 8.93
C ASN A 281 3.79 -7.36 9.79
N PHE A 282 3.64 -6.05 10.00
CA PHE A 282 4.55 -5.24 10.80
C PHE A 282 3.75 -4.20 11.60
N MET A 283 3.69 -4.34 12.92
CA MET A 283 2.85 -3.48 13.78
C MET A 283 3.41 -3.33 15.19
N CYS A 284 3.07 -2.23 15.87
CA CYS A 284 3.36 -2.02 17.28
C CYS A 284 2.06 -2.00 18.09
N ILE A 285 2.11 -2.65 19.25
CA ILE A 285 1.00 -2.76 20.19
C ILE A 285 1.49 -2.44 21.61
N TYR A 286 0.57 -2.01 22.46
CA TYR A 286 0.76 -1.96 23.90
C TYR A 286 0.09 -3.18 24.52
N ALA A 287 0.77 -3.84 25.47
CA ALA A 287 0.31 -5.12 26.00
C ALA A 287 -1.05 -5.04 26.71
N ASP A 288 -1.28 -3.99 27.50
CA ASP A 288 -2.51 -3.89 28.29
C ASP A 288 -3.74 -3.76 27.38
N ASP A 289 -3.63 -3.03 26.27
CA ASP A 289 -4.71 -2.91 25.28
C ASP A 289 -5.20 -4.27 24.77
N ILE A 290 -4.29 -5.24 24.61
CA ILE A 290 -4.61 -6.61 24.18
C ILE A 290 -5.09 -7.48 25.33
N LEU A 291 -4.55 -7.28 26.54
CA LEU A 291 -4.87 -8.08 27.72
C LEU A 291 -6.20 -7.68 28.38
N ASP A 292 -6.70 -6.48 28.07
CA ASP A 292 -7.94 -5.93 28.63
C ASP A 292 -9.16 -6.11 27.70
N THR A 293 -8.97 -6.66 26.50
CA THR A 293 -10.04 -7.14 25.59
C THR A 293 -10.42 -8.60 25.84
#